data_AF-A0A932VZG1-F1
#
_entry.id   AF-A0A932VZG1-F1
#
_cell.length_a   1.000
_cell.length_b   1.000
_cell.length_c   1.000
_cell.angle_alpha   90.00
_cell.angle_beta   90.00
_cell.angle_gamma   90.00
#
_symmetry.space_group_name_H-M   'P 1'
#
loop_
_entity.id
_entity.type
_entity.pdbx_description
1 polymer ?
#
loop_
_entity_poly.entity_id
_entity_poly.type
_entity_poly.pdbx_seq_one_letter_code
_entity_poly.pdbx_strand_id
1 'polypeptide(L)'
;LDSEEVADGLADDGFLLVNTNRSPAEIWSSLSLKPTQRVYTTNASEIALETIGRDIPNMVMIGALIRLTDIMSMDRLEENMRKKFRRKFSDSVIDGNLRAIHRAYQEVH
;
A
#
# COMPACT_ATOMS: atom_id res chain seq x y z
N LEU A 1 -12.85 -2.52 -13.04
CA LEU A 1 -11.58 -2.11 -13.65
C LEU A 1 -11.72 -2.38 -15.13
N ASP A 2 -12.50 -1.54 -15.80
CA ASP A 2 -12.59 -1.54 -17.25
C ASP A 2 -11.82 -0.31 -17.73
N SER A 3 -10.93 -0.55 -18.69
CA SER A 3 -10.36 0.41 -19.65
C SER A 3 -9.17 1.31 -19.29
N GLU A 4 -8.13 0.82 -18.61
CA GLU A 4 -6.74 1.20 -18.95
C GLU A 4 -5.83 -0.01 -18.75
N GLU A 5 -4.88 -0.22 -19.66
CA GLU A 5 -3.88 -1.30 -19.56
C GLU A 5 -2.86 -0.92 -18.48
N VAL A 6 -3.26 -0.96 -17.21
CA VAL A 6 -2.49 -0.49 -16.04
C VAL A 6 -1.17 -1.24 -15.82
N ALA A 7 -0.98 -2.35 -16.54
CA ALA A 7 0.24 -3.15 -16.52
C ALA A 7 1.18 -2.83 -17.70
N ASP A 8 0.78 -1.95 -18.63
CA ASP A 8 1.67 -1.51 -19.71
C ASP A 8 2.89 -0.77 -19.15
N GLY A 9 4.05 -1.03 -19.73
CA GLY A 9 5.33 -0.52 -19.25
C GLY A 9 5.85 -1.18 -17.96
N LEU A 10 5.15 -2.16 -17.38
CA LEU A 10 5.66 -2.90 -16.22
C LEU A 10 6.87 -3.75 -16.64
N ALA A 11 7.98 -3.62 -15.88
CA ALA A 11 9.17 -4.43 -16.08
C ALA A 11 8.87 -5.93 -16.00
N ASP A 12 9.72 -6.75 -16.62
CA ASP A 12 9.52 -8.20 -16.67
C ASP A 12 9.52 -8.84 -15.28
N ASP A 13 10.33 -8.33 -14.35
CA ASP A 13 10.40 -8.75 -12.94
C ASP A 13 9.63 -7.80 -11.99
N GLY A 14 8.88 -6.85 -12.56
CA GLY A 14 8.07 -5.88 -11.85
C GLY A 14 6.94 -6.53 -11.05
N PHE A 15 6.33 -5.73 -10.18
CA PHE A 15 5.13 -6.14 -9.47
C PHE A 15 4.05 -5.07 -9.49
N LEU A 16 2.80 -5.51 -9.42
CA LEU A 16 1.65 -4.65 -9.15
C LEU A 16 1.30 -4.74 -7.68
N LEU A 17 1.04 -3.59 -7.06
CA LEU A 17 0.45 -3.50 -5.72
C LEU A 17 -0.95 -2.88 -5.86
N VAL A 18 -1.98 -3.62 -5.50
CA VAL A 18 -3.38 -3.25 -5.77
C VAL A 18 -4.17 -3.08 -4.47
N ASN A 19 -4.84 -1.94 -4.33
CA ASN A 19 -5.84 -1.74 -3.28
C ASN A 19 -7.11 -2.52 -3.62
N THR A 20 -7.32 -3.67 -2.96
CA THR A 20 -8.48 -4.52 -3.19
C THR A 20 -8.67 -5.53 -2.05
N ASN A 21 -9.88 -6.04 -1.89
CA ASN A 21 -10.19 -7.19 -1.06
C ASN A 21 -10.10 -8.54 -1.82
N ARG A 22 -9.80 -8.50 -3.12
CA ARG A 22 -9.58 -9.69 -3.95
C ARG A 22 -8.19 -10.26 -3.68
N SER A 23 -8.05 -11.57 -3.87
CA SER A 23 -6.74 -12.23 -3.76
C SER A 23 -5.79 -11.84 -4.90
N PRO A 24 -4.47 -11.93 -4.72
CA PRO A 24 -3.51 -11.72 -5.78
C PRO A 24 -3.75 -12.59 -7.02
N ALA A 25 -4.19 -13.84 -6.82
CA ALA A 25 -4.49 -14.78 -7.90
C ALA A 25 -5.67 -14.33 -8.76
N GLU A 26 -6.72 -13.78 -8.13
CA GLU A 26 -7.88 -13.24 -8.84
C GLU A 26 -7.53 -12.00 -9.66
N ILE A 27 -6.67 -11.13 -9.12
CA ILE A 27 -6.18 -9.94 -9.83
C ILE A 27 -5.28 -10.36 -10.99
N TRP A 28 -4.32 -11.26 -10.74
CA TRP A 28 -3.41 -11.78 -11.77
C TRP A 28 -4.18 -12.41 -12.93
N SER A 29 -5.21 -13.21 -12.65
CA SER A 29 -6.05 -13.85 -13.67
C SER A 29 -6.89 -12.85 -14.48
N SER A 30 -7.13 -11.65 -13.96
CA SER A 30 -7.88 -10.59 -14.64
C SER A 30 -7.01 -9.66 -15.49
N LEU A 31 -5.69 -9.85 -15.48
CA LEU A 31 -4.72 -9.00 -16.16
C LEU A 31 -3.83 -9.84 -17.09
N SER A 32 -3.37 -9.25 -18.19
CA SER A 32 -2.44 -9.90 -19.13
C SER A 32 -0.99 -9.76 -18.68
N LEU A 33 -0.64 -10.37 -17.55
CA LEU A 33 0.70 -10.29 -16.95
C LEU A 33 1.64 -11.38 -17.47
N LYS A 34 2.94 -11.07 -17.48
CA LYS A 34 3.99 -12.06 -17.75
C LYS A 34 4.15 -13.00 -16.54
N PRO A 35 4.55 -14.27 -16.72
CA PRO A 35 4.77 -15.20 -15.61
C PRO A 35 5.81 -14.73 -14.58
N THR A 36 6.72 -13.85 -14.98
CA THR A 36 7.76 -13.26 -14.12
C THR A 36 7.27 -12.06 -13.30
N GLN A 37 6.12 -11.49 -13.67
CA GLN A 37 5.52 -10.36 -12.96
C GLN A 37 4.70 -10.85 -11.76
N ARG A 38 4.76 -10.10 -10.67
CA ARG A 38 4.08 -10.42 -9.42
C ARG A 38 2.89 -9.51 -9.17
N VAL A 39 1.94 -10.01 -8.40
CA VAL A 39 0.81 -9.21 -7.90
C VAL A 39 0.81 -9.33 -6.39
N TYR A 40 0.64 -8.19 -5.74
CA TYR A 40 0.39 -8.07 -4.32
C TYR A 40 -0.89 -7.29 -4.10
N THR A 41 -1.65 -7.66 -3.08
CA THR A 41 -2.89 -6.97 -2.73
C THR A 41 -2.89 -6.56 -1.27
N THR A 42 -3.64 -5.50 -0.98
CA THR A 42 -3.92 -5.04 0.38
C THR A 42 -5.27 -4.34 0.39
N ASN A 43 -6.09 -4.55 1.42
CA ASN A 43 -7.35 -3.84 1.56
C ASN A 43 -7.11 -2.46 2.18
N ALA A 44 -6.49 -1.57 1.40
CA ALA A 44 -6.03 -0.28 1.90
C ALA A 44 -7.16 0.63 2.37
N SER A 45 -8.31 0.55 1.71
CA SER A 45 -9.50 1.34 2.06
C SER A 45 -10.09 0.91 3.40
N GLU A 46 -10.20 -0.39 3.67
CA GLU A 46 -10.66 -0.91 4.97
C GLU A 46 -9.70 -0.53 6.09
N ILE A 47 -8.39 -0.76 5.91
CA ILE A 47 -7.38 -0.38 6.90
C ILE A 47 -7.43 1.12 7.19
N ALA A 48 -7.58 1.96 6.16
CA ALA A 48 -7.67 3.42 6.34
C ALA A 48 -8.92 3.82 7.13
N LEU A 49 -10.07 3.22 6.83
CA LEU A 49 -11.31 3.45 7.58
C LEU A 49 -11.16 3.06 9.05
N GLU A 50 -10.56 1.91 9.34
CA GLU A 50 -10.42 1.40 10.71
C GLU A 50 -9.38 2.17 11.55
N THR A 51 -8.33 2.70 10.91
CA THR A 51 -7.21 3.34 11.62
C THR A 51 -7.28 4.87 11.66
N ILE A 52 -7.76 5.49 10.58
CA ILE A 52 -7.81 6.94 10.36
C ILE A 52 -9.26 7.45 10.44
N GLY A 53 -10.26 6.56 10.29
CA GLY A 53 -11.69 6.92 10.29
C GLY A 53 -12.19 7.45 8.93
N ARG A 54 -11.36 7.38 7.88
CA ARG A 54 -11.68 7.86 6.53
C ARG A 54 -10.98 6.99 5.50
N ASP A 55 -11.61 6.82 4.34
CA ASP A 55 -11.02 6.11 3.20
C ASP A 55 -9.95 6.98 2.51
N ILE A 56 -8.75 6.98 3.10
CA ILE A 56 -7.56 7.67 2.59
C ILE A 56 -6.44 6.63 2.51
N PRO A 57 -6.39 5.80 1.44
CA PRO A 57 -5.55 4.61 1.38
C PRO A 57 -4.07 4.91 1.19
N ASN A 58 -3.69 6.16 0.84
CA ASN A 58 -2.32 6.50 0.44
C ASN A 58 -1.26 6.08 1.46
N MET A 59 -1.48 6.33 2.76
CA MET A 59 -0.50 5.96 3.79
C MET A 59 -0.42 4.45 3.99
N VAL A 60 -1.53 3.76 3.81
CA VAL A 60 -1.58 2.29 3.83
C VAL A 60 -0.77 1.73 2.67
N MET A 61 -1.00 2.24 1.45
CA MET A 61 -0.26 1.84 0.25
C MET A 61 1.25 2.09 0.37
N ILE A 62 1.67 3.16 1.05
CA ILE A 62 3.09 3.40 1.35
C ILE A 62 3.64 2.29 2.26
N GLY A 63 2.94 1.92 3.33
CA GLY A 63 3.37 0.85 4.22
C GLY A 63 3.54 -0.49 3.49
N ALA A 64 2.59 -0.83 2.62
CA ALA A 64 2.67 -2.01 1.77
C ALA A 64 3.85 -1.94 0.77
N LEU A 65 4.07 -0.79 0.12
CA LEU A 65 5.19 -0.62 -0.80
C LEU A 65 6.56 -0.79 -0.12
N ILE A 66 6.72 -0.23 1.09
CA ILE A 66 7.96 -0.38 1.86
C ILE A 66 8.24 -1.85 2.18
N ARG A 67 7.20 -2.60 2.59
CA ARG A 67 7.33 -4.05 2.85
C ARG A 67 7.84 -4.84 1.64
N LEU A 68 7.40 -4.48 0.44
CA LEU A 68 7.71 -5.21 -0.78
C LEU A 68 9.06 -4.83 -1.39
N THR A 69 9.50 -3.59 -1.18
CA THR A 69 10.70 -3.05 -1.86
C THR A 69 11.91 -2.92 -0.96
N ASP A 70 11.73 -2.94 0.36
CA ASP A 70 12.79 -2.73 1.36
C ASP A 70 13.62 -1.45 1.12
N ILE A 71 13.04 -0.44 0.44
CA ILE A 71 13.74 0.81 0.10
C ILE A 71 14.07 1.66 1.32
N MET A 72 13.39 1.41 2.45
CA MET A 72 13.70 2.03 3.74
C MET A 72 13.16 1.18 4.89
N SER A 73 13.76 1.31 6.07
CA SER A 73 13.23 0.67 7.29
C SER A 73 11.94 1.32 7.77
N MET A 74 11.11 0.53 8.47
CA MET A 74 9.89 1.00 9.10
C MET A 74 10.18 2.14 10.10
N ASP A 75 11.16 1.98 10.98
CA ASP A 75 11.54 3.00 11.96
C ASP A 75 11.86 4.35 11.32
N ARG A 76 12.58 4.33 10.18
CA ARG A 76 12.93 5.55 9.44
C ARG A 76 11.71 6.17 8.77
N LEU A 77 10.76 5.37 8.30
CA LEU A 77 9.49 5.87 7.78
C LEU A 77 8.70 6.57 8.90
N GLU A 78 8.57 5.94 10.06
CA GLU A 78 7.85 6.52 11.21
C GLU A 78 8.45 7.85 11.66
N GLU A 79 9.77 7.90 11.83
CA GLU A 79 10.47 9.12 12.24
C GLU A 79 10.22 10.26 11.23
N ASN A 80 10.35 9.97 9.94
CA ASN A 80 10.08 10.93 8.87
C ASN A 80 8.63 11.41 8.87
N MET A 81 7.68 10.51 9.08
CA MET A 81 6.25 10.82 9.15
C MET A 81 5.97 11.78 10.31
N ARG A 82 6.40 11.43 11.52
CA ARG A 82 6.25 12.29 12.71
C ARG A 82 6.90 13.66 12.48
N LYS A 83 8.13 13.71 11.97
CA LYS A 83 8.86 14.95 11.71
C LYS A 83 8.17 15.84 10.68
N LYS A 84 7.70 15.27 9.57
CA LYS A 84 7.08 16.01 8.46
C LYS A 84 5.68 16.52 8.80
N PHE A 85 4.93 15.74 9.58
CA PHE A 85 3.51 15.98 9.80
C PHE A 85 3.13 16.61 11.15
N ARG A 86 4.02 16.59 12.17
CA ARG A 86 3.75 17.22 13.48
C ARG A 86 3.33 18.69 13.43
N ARG A 87 3.71 19.42 12.38
CA ARG A 87 3.36 20.84 12.20
C ARG A 87 2.06 21.06 11.45
N LYS A 88 1.53 20.02 10.80
CA LYS A 88 0.38 20.09 9.88
C LYS A 88 -0.85 19.35 10.41
N PHE A 89 -0.64 18.32 11.22
CA PHE A 89 -1.69 17.43 11.70
C PHE A 89 -1.57 17.21 13.21
N SER A 90 -2.67 16.86 13.86
CA SER A 90 -2.69 16.50 15.27
C SER A 90 -2.02 15.14 15.52
N ASP A 91 -1.58 14.90 16.75
CA ASP A 91 -0.94 13.64 17.13
C ASP A 91 -1.85 12.43 16.86
N SER A 92 -3.16 12.56 17.11
CA SER A 92 -4.15 11.52 16.82
C SER A 92 -4.18 11.13 15.33
N VAL A 93 -4.08 12.12 14.42
CA VAL A 93 -4.02 11.86 12.98
C VAL A 93 -2.71 11.18 12.62
N ILE A 94 -1.59 11.62 13.20
CA ILE A 94 -0.27 11.02 12.95
C ILE A 94 -0.24 9.56 13.42
N ASP A 95 -0.70 9.29 14.63
CA ASP A 95 -0.74 7.94 15.19
C ASP A 95 -1.72 7.03 14.41
N GLY A 96 -2.84 7.58 13.93
CA GLY A 96 -3.74 6.86 13.03
C GLY A 96 -3.06 6.43 11.74
N ASN A 97 -2.34 7.35 11.09
CA ASN A 97 -1.60 7.05 9.87
C ASN A 97 -0.45 6.05 10.12
N LEU A 98 0.24 6.13 11.26
CA LEU A 98 1.29 5.16 11.63
C LEU A 98 0.71 3.76 11.82
N ARG A 99 -0.42 3.62 12.53
CA ARG A 99 -1.12 2.33 12.64
C ARG A 99 -1.51 1.79 11.26
N ALA A 100 -1.99 2.65 10.37
CA ALA A 100 -2.36 2.29 9.00
C ALA A 100 -1.15 1.72 8.22
N ILE A 101 0.01 2.38 8.31
CA ILE A 101 1.27 1.91 7.72
C ILE A 101 1.66 0.53 8.27
N HIS A 102 1.65 0.36 9.59
CA HIS A 102 2.04 -0.91 10.21
C HIS A 102 1.16 -2.07 9.77
N ARG A 103 -0.15 -1.86 9.75
CA ARG A 103 -1.11 -2.86 9.29
C ARG A 103 -0.85 -3.23 7.84
N ALA A 104 -0.68 -2.26 6.95
CA ALA A 104 -0.35 -2.54 5.56
C ALA A 104 0.93 -3.35 5.39
N TYR A 105 1.97 -3.00 6.16
CA TYR A 105 3.26 -3.69 6.12
C TYR A 105 3.16 -5.15 6.55
N GLN A 106 2.20 -5.48 7.42
CA GLN A 106 1.94 -6.84 7.89
C GLN A 106 0.93 -7.61 7.03
N GLU A 107 -0.04 -6.91 6.45
CA GLU A 107 -1.22 -7.52 5.79
C GLU A 107 -1.07 -7.61 4.26
N VAL A 108 -0.12 -6.90 3.65
CA VAL A 108 0.15 -7.04 2.21
C VAL A 108 0.64 -8.46 1.86
N HIS A 109 0.05 -9.05 0.82
CA HIS A 109 0.30 -10.43 0.42
C HIS A 109 0.21 -10.62 -1.09
#